data_AF-A0A662X3S1-F1
#
_entry.id   AF-A0A662X3S1-F1
#
_cell.length_a   1.000
_cell.length_b   1.000
_cell.length_c   1.000
_cell.angle_alpha   90.00
_cell.angle_beta   90.00
_cell.angle_gamma   90.00
#
_symmetry.space_group_name_H-M   'P 1'
#
loop_
_entity.id
_entity.type
_entity.pdbx_description
1 polymer ?
#
loop_
_entity_poly.entity_id
_entity_poly.type
_entity_poly.pdbx_seq_one_letter_code
_entity_poly.pdbx_strand_id
1 'polypeptide(L)'
;LGLFDPIDDQPYWNVTPSEVNTPAAQELSLNATRKSLVLLQNNESVLPLPKGSNIAVLGPHAKAKMALLGNYLGQICHGDYLEVGCVKTPLAAITAANTDANTTFAKGCGINDTSTAGFAEAEALAQDADAVVLFLGIDTSIEREAADRENIDVPAIQLQLLKHIRKVGKPTIVVLINGGVVGVEELILHTDALVEAFYPGFYGAQAISDVLFGDVNPSGKLPVTMYRSDYIDTVDMKSMSMTMYPGRTYRYFKGTPVFPFGWGLSYTTFSLSNNTDVDTEDVGESTGVVSNALNATISVLVSNDGEEEGDEVVFAFFRPLTANTSGSAALLNEQLFDYRRVSLSPAESVPLNFTVQQSTLALVDEDGNLVSLPGAYEIIITNGVHERLTFTVEVAGKQEILRESVQPFPMPSTSEEADSSGSSATLPLLVALGVALVCVGVAWWYRRRYVARRKL
;
A
#
# COMPACT_ATOMS: atom_id res chain seq x y z
N LEU A 1 -24.94 17.02 9.62
CA LEU A 1 -25.92 15.95 9.32
C LEU A 1 -27.35 16.47 9.31
N GLY A 2 -27.67 17.55 10.04
CA GLY A 2 -28.97 18.22 9.93
C GLY A 2 -30.17 17.39 10.36
N LEU A 3 -29.98 16.36 11.20
CA LEU A 3 -31.02 15.40 11.58
C LEU A 3 -32.30 16.05 12.13
N PHE A 4 -32.18 17.26 12.70
CA PHE A 4 -33.28 18.02 13.29
C PHE A 4 -33.64 19.30 12.51
N ASP A 5 -32.95 19.57 11.40
CA ASP A 5 -33.20 20.75 10.58
C ASP A 5 -34.37 20.47 9.62
N PRO A 6 -35.11 21.50 9.14
CA PRO A 6 -36.11 21.31 8.11
C PRO A 6 -35.53 20.62 6.86
N ILE A 7 -36.30 19.70 6.25
CA ILE A 7 -35.87 18.93 5.08
C ILE A 7 -35.37 19.84 3.93
N ASP A 8 -36.07 20.96 3.70
CA ASP A 8 -35.73 21.91 2.65
C ASP A 8 -34.35 22.55 2.83
N ASP A 9 -33.85 22.58 4.07
CA ASP A 9 -32.54 23.12 4.44
C ASP A 9 -31.45 22.03 4.52
N GLN A 10 -31.79 20.76 4.25
CA GLN A 10 -30.86 19.63 4.37
C GLN A 10 -30.21 19.27 3.02
N PRO A 11 -28.91 19.59 2.80
CA PRO A 11 -28.26 19.36 1.52
C PRO A 11 -28.14 17.88 1.13
N TYR A 12 -28.10 16.96 2.10
CA TYR A 12 -27.96 15.53 1.86
C TYR A 12 -29.28 14.77 1.72
N TRP A 13 -30.41 15.38 2.10
CA TRP A 13 -31.72 14.73 1.98
C TRP A 13 -32.10 14.47 0.52
N ASN A 14 -31.60 15.31 -0.39
CA ASN A 14 -31.92 15.26 -1.82
C ASN A 14 -31.01 14.31 -2.62
N VAL A 15 -30.07 13.60 -1.99
CA VAL A 15 -29.25 12.59 -2.67
C VAL A 15 -30.11 11.36 -2.93
N THR A 16 -30.31 11.03 -4.20
CA THR A 16 -31.18 9.94 -4.63
C THR A 16 -30.38 8.66 -4.95
N PRO A 17 -31.02 7.48 -5.02
CA PRO A 17 -30.34 6.25 -5.44
C PRO A 17 -29.69 6.31 -6.83
N SER A 18 -30.12 7.21 -7.73
CA SER A 18 -29.50 7.36 -9.05
C SER A 18 -28.12 8.02 -9.00
N GLU A 19 -27.75 8.65 -7.89
CA GLU A 19 -26.40 9.18 -7.64
C GLU A 19 -25.41 8.08 -7.25
N VAL A 20 -25.88 6.85 -6.97
CA VAL A 20 -25.03 5.71 -6.61
C VAL A 20 -24.64 4.94 -7.87
N ASN A 21 -23.35 4.58 -7.97
CA ASN A 21 -22.81 3.76 -9.06
C ASN A 21 -23.02 4.37 -10.46
N THR A 22 -22.94 5.69 -10.57
CA THR A 22 -22.98 6.41 -11.86
C THR A 22 -21.79 6.04 -12.74
N PRO A 23 -21.85 6.21 -14.08
CA PRO A 23 -20.72 5.96 -14.96
C PRO A 23 -19.44 6.70 -14.54
N ALA A 24 -19.55 7.94 -14.05
CA ALA A 24 -18.42 8.70 -13.55
C ALA A 24 -17.81 8.10 -12.28
N ALA A 25 -18.63 7.57 -11.36
CA ALA A 25 -18.14 6.88 -10.17
C ALA A 25 -17.45 5.54 -10.52
N GLN A 26 -17.98 4.83 -11.52
CA GLN A 26 -17.39 3.60 -12.05
C GLN A 26 -16.03 3.87 -12.69
N GLU A 27 -15.94 4.89 -13.54
CA GLU A 27 -14.70 5.32 -14.19
C GLU A 27 -13.68 5.80 -13.16
N LEU A 28 -14.10 6.58 -12.16
CA LEU A 28 -13.23 6.99 -11.06
C LEU A 28 -12.67 5.78 -10.30
N SER A 29 -13.51 4.78 -10.00
CA SER A 29 -13.07 3.56 -9.30
C SER A 29 -12.09 2.74 -10.14
N LEU A 30 -12.37 2.56 -11.44
CA LEU A 30 -11.47 1.88 -12.37
C LEU A 30 -10.14 2.62 -12.51
N ASN A 31 -10.16 3.94 -12.68
CA ASN A 31 -8.95 4.76 -12.80
C ASN A 31 -8.13 4.75 -11.51
N ALA A 32 -8.78 4.84 -10.34
CA ALA A 32 -8.08 4.68 -9.06
C ALA A 32 -7.38 3.31 -8.95
N THR A 33 -8.06 2.24 -9.39
CA THR A 33 -7.51 0.88 -9.38
C THR A 33 -6.33 0.71 -10.34
N ARG A 34 -6.44 1.22 -11.57
CA ARG A 34 -5.33 1.22 -12.55
C ARG A 34 -4.09 1.92 -11.99
N LYS A 35 -4.31 3.05 -11.31
CA LYS A 35 -3.27 3.89 -10.70
C LYS A 35 -2.70 3.32 -9.40
N SER A 36 -3.27 2.25 -8.85
CA SER A 36 -2.82 1.60 -7.61
C SER A 36 -2.00 0.32 -7.84
N LEU A 37 -2.03 -0.27 -9.03
CA LEU A 37 -1.23 -1.45 -9.35
C LEU A 37 0.25 -1.09 -9.42
N VAL A 38 1.10 -1.89 -8.77
CA VAL A 38 2.54 -1.64 -8.68
C VAL A 38 3.30 -2.70 -9.48
N LEU A 39 4.02 -2.26 -10.52
CA LEU A 39 4.97 -3.14 -11.22
C LEU A 39 6.27 -3.18 -10.41
N LEU A 40 6.58 -4.32 -9.80
CA LEU A 40 7.74 -4.48 -8.93
C LEU A 40 8.99 -4.91 -9.69
N GLN A 41 8.81 -5.74 -10.73
CA GLN A 41 9.87 -6.29 -11.56
C GLN A 41 9.37 -6.48 -12.99
N ASN A 42 10.22 -6.21 -13.98
CA ASN A 42 9.94 -6.47 -15.39
C ASN A 42 11.25 -6.75 -16.15
N ASN A 43 11.76 -7.99 -16.04
CA ASN A 43 13.00 -8.41 -16.68
C ASN A 43 12.78 -8.59 -18.19
N GLU A 44 13.78 -8.18 -18.98
CA GLU A 44 13.78 -8.28 -20.45
C GLU A 44 12.53 -7.66 -21.11
N SER A 45 11.86 -6.74 -20.41
CA SER A 45 10.62 -6.08 -20.85
C SER A 45 9.54 -7.08 -21.30
N VAL A 46 9.35 -8.18 -20.55
CA VAL A 46 8.32 -9.19 -20.82
C VAL A 46 6.89 -8.61 -20.79
N LEU A 47 6.66 -7.60 -19.95
CA LEU A 47 5.45 -6.79 -19.98
C LEU A 47 5.69 -5.47 -20.73
N PRO A 48 4.69 -4.98 -21.49
CA PRO A 48 3.35 -5.55 -21.66
C PRO A 48 3.30 -6.79 -22.59
N LEU A 49 2.35 -7.69 -22.34
CA LEU A 49 2.09 -8.86 -23.17
C LEU A 49 1.46 -8.47 -24.51
N PRO A 50 1.88 -9.08 -25.63
CA PRO A 50 1.19 -8.90 -26.90
C PRO A 50 -0.18 -9.60 -26.87
N LYS A 51 -1.22 -8.86 -27.26
CA LYS A 51 -2.55 -9.43 -27.54
C LYS A 51 -2.45 -10.45 -28.68
N GLY A 52 -3.24 -11.50 -28.63
CA GLY A 52 -3.23 -12.57 -29.62
C GLY A 52 -2.31 -13.76 -29.25
N SER A 53 -1.63 -13.72 -28.12
CA SER A 53 -0.72 -14.78 -27.65
C SER A 53 -1.47 -15.93 -26.99
N ASN A 54 -0.92 -17.14 -27.03
CA ASN A 54 -1.42 -18.25 -26.23
C ASN A 54 -1.00 -18.04 -24.78
N ILE A 55 -1.96 -17.80 -23.87
CA ILE A 55 -1.67 -17.47 -22.47
C ILE A 55 -2.21 -18.56 -21.56
N ALA A 56 -1.35 -19.09 -20.68
CA ALA A 56 -1.77 -19.94 -19.57
C ALA A 56 -1.99 -19.08 -18.32
N VAL A 57 -3.24 -18.98 -17.86
CA VAL A 57 -3.62 -18.25 -16.64
C VAL A 57 -3.75 -19.25 -15.49
N LEU A 58 -2.83 -19.18 -14.54
CA LEU A 58 -2.65 -20.20 -13.51
C LEU A 58 -2.81 -19.64 -12.10
N GLY A 59 -2.93 -20.53 -11.12
CA GLY A 59 -2.86 -20.20 -9.69
C GLY A 59 -4.22 -20.06 -9.01
N PRO A 60 -4.22 -20.04 -7.66
CA PRO A 60 -5.44 -20.09 -6.87
C PRO A 60 -6.32 -18.84 -7.03
N HIS A 61 -5.74 -17.69 -7.39
CA HIS A 61 -6.49 -16.44 -7.57
C HIS A 61 -6.96 -16.16 -9.00
N ALA A 62 -6.60 -16.97 -9.99
CA ALA A 62 -6.94 -16.70 -11.40
C ALA A 62 -8.45 -16.67 -11.68
N LYS A 63 -9.27 -17.35 -10.86
CA LYS A 63 -10.75 -17.30 -10.88
C LYS A 63 -11.35 -16.63 -9.64
N ALA A 64 -10.55 -15.91 -8.85
CA ALA A 64 -11.05 -15.27 -7.64
C ALA A 64 -11.99 -14.11 -7.96
N LYS A 65 -12.98 -13.95 -7.08
CA LYS A 65 -13.89 -12.79 -7.04
C LYS A 65 -13.78 -12.10 -5.68
N MET A 66 -14.07 -12.85 -4.62
CA MET A 66 -14.03 -12.33 -3.24
C MET A 66 -12.62 -11.85 -2.85
N ALA A 67 -11.57 -12.58 -3.22
CA ALA A 67 -10.20 -12.16 -2.89
C ALA A 67 -9.81 -10.84 -3.55
N LEU A 68 -10.45 -10.39 -4.63
CA LEU A 68 -10.16 -9.06 -5.18
C LEU A 68 -10.68 -7.94 -4.28
N LEU A 69 -11.72 -8.20 -3.48
CA LEU A 69 -12.47 -7.19 -2.74
C LEU A 69 -11.91 -6.94 -1.32
N GLY A 70 -11.22 -7.91 -0.72
CA GLY A 70 -10.74 -7.80 0.65
C GLY A 70 -11.85 -7.96 1.71
N ASN A 71 -11.96 -7.00 2.64
CA ASN A 71 -12.87 -7.05 3.79
C ASN A 71 -13.72 -5.77 3.92
N TYR A 72 -14.52 -5.64 4.98
CA TYR A 72 -15.39 -4.47 5.25
C TYR A 72 -16.33 -4.11 4.08
N LEU A 73 -16.85 -5.14 3.41
CA LEU A 73 -17.70 -5.00 2.24
C LEU A 73 -19.15 -4.77 2.62
N GLY A 74 -19.84 -3.93 1.85
CA GLY A 74 -21.30 -3.90 1.77
C GLY A 74 -21.83 -4.96 0.80
N GLN A 75 -23.12 -4.88 0.48
CA GLN A 75 -23.66 -5.62 -0.65
C GLN A 75 -23.08 -5.06 -1.95
N ILE A 76 -22.27 -5.84 -2.65
CA ILE A 76 -21.60 -5.42 -3.89
C ILE A 76 -22.45 -5.77 -5.11
N CYS A 77 -22.93 -7.01 -5.17
CA CYS A 77 -23.80 -7.47 -6.25
C CYS A 77 -25.25 -7.59 -5.78
N HIS A 78 -26.18 -7.46 -6.73
CA HIS A 78 -27.59 -7.70 -6.48
C HIS A 78 -27.81 -9.15 -6.02
N GLY A 79 -28.46 -9.33 -4.87
CA GLY A 79 -28.69 -10.66 -4.27
C GLY A 79 -28.44 -10.68 -2.77
N ASP A 80 -27.80 -11.74 -2.30
CA ASP A 80 -27.39 -11.88 -0.90
C ASP A 80 -26.24 -10.95 -0.53
N TYR A 81 -26.04 -10.70 0.76
CA TYR A 81 -25.01 -9.77 1.26
C TYR A 81 -23.58 -10.13 0.82
N LEU A 82 -23.29 -11.43 0.65
CA LEU A 82 -21.99 -11.94 0.19
C LEU A 82 -21.96 -12.28 -1.31
N GLU A 83 -22.98 -11.87 -2.07
CA GLU A 83 -23.04 -12.12 -3.51
C GLU A 83 -21.96 -11.30 -4.23
N VAL A 84 -21.14 -12.01 -5.02
CA VAL A 84 -20.01 -11.43 -5.77
C VAL A 84 -20.04 -11.87 -7.24
N GLY A 85 -21.13 -12.46 -7.71
CA GLY A 85 -21.28 -13.01 -9.05
C GLY A 85 -21.03 -12.00 -10.17
N CYS A 86 -21.36 -10.73 -9.94
CA CYS A 86 -21.13 -9.62 -10.88
C CYS A 86 -19.66 -9.15 -10.95
N VAL A 87 -18.80 -9.57 -10.02
CA VAL A 87 -17.36 -9.26 -10.06
C VAL A 87 -16.69 -10.13 -11.12
N LYS A 88 -15.90 -9.48 -12.00
CA LYS A 88 -15.14 -10.14 -13.06
C LYS A 88 -13.92 -10.84 -12.46
N THR A 89 -13.63 -12.06 -12.91
CA THR A 89 -12.39 -12.77 -12.51
C THR A 89 -11.20 -12.33 -13.35
N PRO A 90 -9.96 -12.47 -12.87
CA PRO A 90 -8.78 -12.17 -13.67
C PRO A 90 -8.72 -12.97 -14.98
N LEU A 91 -9.01 -14.28 -14.93
CA LEU A 91 -9.13 -15.11 -16.13
C LEU A 91 -10.11 -14.51 -17.14
N ALA A 92 -11.32 -14.14 -16.70
CA ALA A 92 -12.34 -13.61 -17.61
C ALA A 92 -11.95 -12.23 -18.18
N ALA A 93 -11.17 -11.44 -17.44
CA ALA A 93 -10.64 -10.17 -17.95
C ALA A 93 -9.57 -10.40 -19.01
N ILE A 94 -8.59 -11.26 -18.72
CA ILE A 94 -7.52 -11.61 -19.66
C ILE A 94 -8.10 -12.24 -20.94
N THR A 95 -9.00 -13.22 -20.82
CA THR A 95 -9.63 -13.86 -21.99
C THR A 95 -10.38 -12.85 -22.86
N ALA A 96 -11.05 -11.86 -22.25
CA ALA A 96 -11.77 -10.85 -23.00
C ALA A 96 -10.84 -9.84 -23.70
N ALA A 97 -9.69 -9.52 -23.11
CA ALA A 97 -8.71 -8.61 -23.69
C ALA A 97 -7.81 -9.28 -24.76
N ASN A 98 -7.60 -10.60 -24.65
CA ASN A 98 -6.75 -11.38 -25.55
C ASN A 98 -7.50 -11.82 -26.83
N THR A 99 -7.84 -10.85 -27.68
CA THR A 99 -8.65 -10.96 -28.92
C THR A 99 -8.43 -12.25 -29.72
N ASP A 100 -9.43 -13.14 -29.75
CA ASP A 100 -9.49 -14.40 -30.52
C ASP A 100 -8.32 -15.38 -30.34
N ALA A 101 -7.53 -15.24 -29.26
CA ALA A 101 -6.42 -16.12 -28.93
C ALA A 101 -6.73 -17.08 -27.78
N ASN A 102 -5.94 -18.15 -27.69
CA ASN A 102 -6.17 -19.18 -26.70
C ASN A 102 -5.75 -18.69 -25.30
N THR A 103 -6.72 -18.61 -24.38
CA THR A 103 -6.46 -18.39 -22.97
C THR A 103 -6.87 -19.64 -22.21
N THR A 104 -5.89 -20.36 -21.66
CA THR A 104 -6.12 -21.60 -20.91
C THR A 104 -6.03 -21.35 -19.42
N PHE A 105 -6.58 -22.28 -18.63
CA PHE A 105 -6.62 -22.14 -17.17
C PHE A 105 -6.39 -23.47 -16.47
N ALA A 106 -5.54 -23.46 -15.45
CA ALA A 106 -5.51 -24.47 -14.40
C ALA A 106 -5.28 -23.81 -13.04
N LYS A 107 -5.89 -24.35 -11.99
CA LYS A 107 -5.75 -23.79 -10.64
C LYS A 107 -4.36 -24.06 -10.05
N GLY A 108 -3.77 -25.22 -10.36
CA GLY A 108 -2.48 -25.67 -9.82
C GLY A 108 -2.55 -26.12 -8.35
N CYS A 109 -2.87 -25.20 -7.44
CA CYS A 109 -2.98 -25.43 -5.99
C CYS A 109 -4.12 -24.64 -5.33
N GLY A 110 -4.36 -24.87 -4.04
CA GLY A 110 -5.18 -23.99 -3.20
C GLY A 110 -4.37 -22.81 -2.64
N ILE A 111 -5.05 -21.97 -1.85
CA ILE A 111 -4.44 -20.78 -1.22
C ILE A 111 -3.37 -21.19 -0.20
N ASN A 112 -3.70 -22.14 0.68
CA ASN A 112 -2.81 -22.63 1.73
C ASN A 112 -3.00 -24.14 1.96
N ASP A 113 -3.17 -24.92 0.89
CA ASP A 113 -3.26 -26.37 0.97
C ASP A 113 -1.89 -27.04 0.76
N THR A 114 -1.87 -28.38 0.71
CA THR A 114 -0.64 -29.18 0.57
C THR A 114 -0.67 -30.09 -0.66
N SER A 115 -1.67 -29.94 -1.53
CA SER A 115 -1.89 -30.83 -2.65
C SER A 115 -1.17 -30.34 -3.91
N THR A 116 -0.34 -31.20 -4.49
CA THR A 116 0.34 -30.96 -5.77
C THR A 116 -0.41 -31.58 -6.97
N ALA A 117 -1.62 -32.10 -6.76
CA ALA A 117 -2.36 -32.85 -7.78
C ALA A 117 -2.65 -32.04 -9.06
N GLY A 118 -2.73 -30.72 -8.97
CA GLY A 118 -2.96 -29.82 -10.11
C GLY A 118 -1.69 -29.36 -10.83
N PHE A 119 -0.49 -29.74 -10.37
CA PHE A 119 0.77 -29.24 -10.93
C PHE A 119 0.99 -29.75 -12.36
N ALA A 120 0.77 -31.04 -12.60
CA ALA A 120 0.99 -31.63 -13.92
C ALA A 120 0.08 -31.02 -15.01
N GLU A 121 -1.18 -30.71 -14.66
CA GLU A 121 -2.09 -29.99 -15.55
C GLU A 121 -1.58 -28.57 -15.86
N ALA A 122 -1.16 -27.84 -14.81
CA ALA A 122 -0.64 -26.49 -14.93
C ALA A 122 0.66 -26.43 -15.78
N GLU A 123 1.57 -27.39 -15.59
CA GLU A 123 2.80 -27.53 -16.38
C GLU A 123 2.50 -27.82 -17.86
N ALA A 124 1.54 -28.72 -18.14
CA ALA A 124 1.15 -29.03 -19.51
C ALA A 124 0.59 -27.81 -20.25
N LEU A 125 -0.29 -27.03 -19.59
CA LEU A 125 -0.81 -25.79 -20.17
C LEU A 125 0.28 -24.72 -20.35
N ALA A 126 1.22 -24.63 -19.41
CA ALA A 126 2.36 -23.72 -19.54
C ALA A 126 3.27 -24.09 -20.71
N GLN A 127 3.49 -25.38 -20.97
CA GLN A 127 4.32 -25.87 -22.07
C GLN A 127 3.78 -25.42 -23.44
N ASP A 128 2.46 -25.43 -23.60
CA ASP A 128 1.74 -25.06 -24.82
C ASP A 128 1.51 -23.54 -24.96
N ALA A 129 1.79 -22.76 -23.92
CA ALA A 129 1.60 -21.32 -23.92
C ALA A 129 2.83 -20.54 -24.43
N ASP A 130 2.60 -19.34 -24.94
CA ASP A 130 3.65 -18.37 -25.27
C ASP A 130 4.10 -17.61 -24.01
N ALA A 131 3.18 -17.37 -23.06
CA ALA A 131 3.46 -16.77 -21.76
C ALA A 131 2.54 -17.35 -20.68
N VAL A 132 3.00 -17.28 -19.43
CA VAL A 132 2.25 -17.76 -18.26
C VAL A 132 1.99 -16.61 -17.30
N VAL A 133 0.74 -16.47 -16.86
CA VAL A 133 0.33 -15.49 -15.84
C VAL A 133 -0.15 -16.24 -14.60
N LEU A 134 0.62 -16.20 -13.51
CA LEU A 134 0.31 -16.84 -12.23
C LEU A 134 -0.31 -15.82 -11.27
N PHE A 135 -1.50 -16.14 -10.77
CA PHE A 135 -2.20 -15.37 -9.75
C PHE A 135 -1.98 -16.01 -8.37
N LEU A 136 -1.03 -15.45 -7.62
CA LEU A 136 -0.56 -15.94 -6.32
C LEU A 136 -0.89 -14.93 -5.21
N GLY A 137 -0.61 -15.29 -3.96
CA GLY A 137 -0.76 -14.41 -2.80
C GLY A 137 -1.59 -15.02 -1.67
N ILE A 138 -2.31 -14.18 -0.95
CA ILE A 138 -3.10 -14.55 0.24
C ILE A 138 -4.48 -13.88 0.20
N ASP A 139 -5.41 -14.36 1.02
CA ASP A 139 -6.73 -13.75 1.16
C ASP A 139 -7.18 -13.70 2.62
N THR A 140 -8.45 -13.34 2.83
CA THR A 140 -9.05 -13.21 4.17
C THR A 140 -9.16 -14.53 4.94
N SER A 141 -8.86 -15.68 4.32
CA SER A 141 -8.66 -16.93 5.06
C SER A 141 -7.34 -16.97 5.85
N ILE A 142 -6.35 -16.18 5.43
CA ILE A 142 -5.02 -16.07 6.05
C ILE A 142 -4.92 -14.78 6.89
N GLU A 143 -5.37 -13.65 6.37
CA GLU A 143 -5.25 -12.34 7.04
C GLU A 143 -6.62 -11.66 7.22
N ARG A 144 -7.05 -11.46 8.46
CA ARG A 144 -8.36 -10.87 8.74
C ARG A 144 -8.39 -10.20 10.10
N GLU A 145 -9.46 -9.46 10.32
CA GLU A 145 -9.76 -8.94 11.65
C GLU A 145 -9.76 -10.07 12.70
N ALA A 146 -9.14 -9.79 13.84
CA ALA A 146 -8.95 -10.71 14.96
C ALA A 146 -8.10 -11.96 14.66
N ALA A 147 -7.40 -12.01 13.53
CA ALA A 147 -6.42 -13.05 13.24
C ALA A 147 -5.27 -12.50 12.39
N ASP A 148 -4.22 -12.04 13.08
CA ASP A 148 -2.95 -11.70 12.47
C ASP A 148 -2.29 -12.96 11.89
N ARG A 149 -1.44 -12.77 10.89
CA ARG A 149 -0.61 -13.85 10.34
C ARG A 149 0.51 -14.22 11.33
N GLU A 150 0.92 -15.48 11.30
CA GLU A 150 2.09 -15.96 12.04
C GLU A 150 3.39 -15.85 11.23
N ASN A 151 3.28 -15.73 9.91
CA ASN A 151 4.39 -15.44 9.02
C ASN A 151 3.99 -14.49 7.88
N ILE A 152 4.98 -13.97 7.15
CA ILE A 152 4.74 -13.15 5.96
C ILE A 152 5.13 -13.86 4.66
N ASP A 153 5.43 -15.15 4.70
CA ASP A 153 5.79 -15.93 3.51
C ASP A 153 4.64 -15.98 2.49
N VAL A 154 4.98 -16.06 1.21
CA VAL A 154 4.05 -16.60 0.22
C VAL A 154 3.77 -18.06 0.57
N PRO A 155 2.50 -18.54 0.57
CA PRO A 155 2.18 -19.92 0.94
C PRO A 155 3.03 -20.94 0.18
N ALA A 156 3.66 -21.87 0.90
CA ALA A 156 4.71 -22.74 0.37
C ALA A 156 4.29 -23.55 -0.87
N ILE A 157 3.03 -23.98 -0.94
CA ILE A 157 2.50 -24.73 -2.10
C ILE A 157 2.49 -23.86 -3.38
N GLN A 158 2.24 -22.56 -3.25
CA GLN A 158 2.24 -21.63 -4.38
C GLN A 158 3.65 -21.38 -4.90
N LEU A 159 4.64 -21.26 -4.00
CA LEU A 159 6.04 -21.14 -4.40
C LEU A 159 6.57 -22.43 -5.06
N GLN A 160 6.12 -23.61 -4.60
CA GLN A 160 6.42 -24.87 -5.27
C GLN A 160 5.83 -24.90 -6.70
N LEU A 161 4.57 -24.47 -6.88
CA LEU A 161 3.96 -24.37 -8.21
C LEU A 161 4.78 -23.44 -9.12
N LEU A 162 5.15 -22.25 -8.65
CA LEU A 162 5.96 -21.30 -9.41
C LEU A 162 7.29 -21.91 -9.87
N LYS A 163 8.00 -22.62 -8.98
CA LYS A 163 9.26 -23.29 -9.32
C LYS A 163 9.08 -24.39 -10.37
N HIS A 164 7.94 -25.09 -10.36
CA HIS A 164 7.61 -26.07 -11.38
C HIS A 164 7.34 -25.40 -12.73
N ILE A 165 6.53 -24.35 -12.76
CA ILE A 165 6.28 -23.57 -13.98
C ILE A 165 7.56 -22.95 -14.54
N ARG A 166 8.44 -22.41 -13.68
CA ARG A 166 9.70 -21.81 -14.13
C ARG A 166 10.59 -22.78 -14.91
N LYS A 167 10.56 -24.08 -14.57
CA LYS A 167 11.32 -25.12 -15.29
C LYS A 167 10.84 -25.35 -16.73
N VAL A 168 9.61 -24.97 -17.05
CA VAL A 168 9.06 -25.04 -18.42
C VAL A 168 9.78 -24.07 -19.36
N GLY A 169 10.35 -22.98 -18.83
CA GLY A 169 11.18 -22.04 -19.59
C GLY A 169 10.39 -21.04 -20.43
N LYS A 170 9.14 -20.76 -20.07
CA LYS A 170 8.32 -19.73 -20.69
C LYS A 170 8.37 -18.42 -19.90
N PRO A 171 8.15 -17.26 -20.56
CA PRO A 171 7.93 -16.00 -19.88
C PRO A 171 6.90 -16.16 -18.77
N THR A 172 7.30 -15.90 -17.54
CA THR A 172 6.51 -16.17 -16.33
C THR A 172 6.24 -14.86 -15.60
N ILE A 173 4.98 -14.44 -15.62
CA ILE A 173 4.48 -13.24 -14.97
C ILE A 173 3.70 -13.64 -13.73
N VAL A 174 4.00 -13.03 -12.58
CA VAL A 174 3.24 -13.22 -11.35
C VAL A 174 2.45 -11.96 -11.03
N VAL A 175 1.16 -12.14 -10.71
CA VAL A 175 0.31 -11.11 -10.13
C VAL A 175 -0.04 -11.54 -8.71
N LEU A 176 0.34 -10.71 -7.74
CA LEU A 176 0.05 -10.91 -6.33
C LEU A 176 -1.28 -10.25 -5.95
N ILE A 177 -2.13 -11.02 -5.27
CA ILE A 177 -3.37 -10.54 -4.65
C ILE A 177 -3.27 -10.82 -3.15
N ASN A 178 -3.28 -9.76 -2.34
CA ASN A 178 -3.11 -9.79 -0.88
C ASN A 178 -3.40 -8.42 -0.26
N GLY A 179 -3.64 -8.31 1.03
CA GLY A 179 -3.73 -7.04 1.74
C GLY A 179 -2.37 -6.66 2.34
N GLY A 180 -1.89 -7.45 3.29
CA GLY A 180 -0.56 -7.32 3.84
C GLY A 180 0.51 -7.75 2.86
N VAL A 181 1.68 -7.10 2.90
CA VAL A 181 2.85 -7.51 2.11
C VAL A 181 3.25 -8.94 2.43
N VAL A 182 3.69 -9.66 1.41
CA VAL A 182 4.29 -10.98 1.52
C VAL A 182 5.79 -10.89 1.23
N GLY A 183 6.59 -11.74 1.87
CA GLY A 183 8.01 -11.91 1.58
C GLY A 183 8.16 -12.55 0.21
N VAL A 184 8.79 -11.83 -0.72
CA VAL A 184 8.93 -12.22 -2.13
C VAL A 184 10.37 -12.46 -2.56
N GLU A 185 11.33 -12.47 -1.62
CA GLU A 185 12.76 -12.60 -1.91
C GLU A 185 13.12 -13.86 -2.71
N GLU A 186 12.37 -14.95 -2.54
CA GLU A 186 12.54 -16.18 -3.32
C GLU A 186 11.68 -16.17 -4.59
N LEU A 187 10.48 -15.56 -4.52
CA LEU A 187 9.54 -15.48 -5.63
C LEU A 187 10.14 -14.71 -6.82
N ILE A 188 10.84 -13.60 -6.56
CA ILE A 188 11.44 -12.76 -7.60
C ILE A 188 12.53 -13.47 -8.41
N LEU A 189 13.18 -14.49 -7.83
CA LEU A 189 14.22 -15.29 -8.51
C LEU A 189 13.64 -16.24 -9.57
N HIS A 190 12.33 -16.49 -9.52
CA HIS A 190 11.63 -17.45 -10.38
C HIS A 190 10.63 -16.80 -11.31
N THR A 191 10.63 -15.47 -11.39
CA THR A 191 9.63 -14.67 -12.09
C THR A 191 10.32 -13.69 -13.04
N ASP A 192 9.76 -13.46 -14.22
CA ASP A 192 10.27 -12.46 -15.17
C ASP A 192 9.63 -11.09 -14.91
N ALA A 193 8.32 -11.03 -14.65
CA ALA A 193 7.63 -9.82 -14.19
C ALA A 193 6.73 -10.06 -12.98
N LEU A 194 6.72 -9.10 -12.04
CA LEU A 194 5.95 -9.16 -10.81
C LEU A 194 5.07 -7.92 -10.67
N VAL A 195 3.76 -8.12 -10.56
CA VAL A 195 2.77 -7.06 -10.29
C VAL A 195 2.14 -7.29 -8.92
N GLU A 196 2.21 -6.30 -8.05
CA GLU A 196 1.46 -6.26 -6.80
C GLU A 196 0.13 -5.55 -7.03
N ALA A 197 -0.97 -6.30 -6.88
CA ALA A 197 -2.32 -5.77 -7.07
C ALA A 197 -3.05 -5.47 -5.75
N PHE A 198 -2.47 -5.85 -4.61
CA PHE A 198 -3.13 -5.86 -3.33
C PHE A 198 -4.55 -6.49 -3.37
N TYR A 199 -5.54 -5.83 -2.76
CA TYR A 199 -6.97 -6.06 -2.99
C TYR A 199 -7.52 -5.00 -3.94
N PRO A 200 -7.52 -5.25 -5.26
CA PRO A 200 -7.78 -4.22 -6.27
C PRO A 200 -9.27 -3.87 -6.47
N GLY A 201 -10.16 -4.39 -5.63
CA GLY A 201 -11.58 -4.06 -5.62
C GLY A 201 -12.36 -4.57 -6.84
N PHE A 202 -13.53 -3.96 -7.07
CA PHE A 202 -14.51 -4.42 -8.05
C PHE A 202 -13.99 -4.46 -9.49
N TYR A 203 -13.21 -3.43 -9.87
CA TYR A 203 -12.62 -3.30 -11.19
C TYR A 203 -11.22 -3.92 -11.30
N GLY A 204 -10.76 -4.61 -10.25
CA GLY A 204 -9.40 -5.12 -10.17
C GLY A 204 -9.01 -6.06 -11.28
N ALA A 205 -9.89 -6.98 -11.67
CA ALA A 205 -9.61 -7.90 -12.78
C ALA A 205 -9.40 -7.15 -14.11
N GLN A 206 -10.18 -6.08 -14.36
CA GLN A 206 -10.02 -5.26 -15.56
C GLN A 206 -8.71 -4.48 -15.50
N ALA A 207 -8.43 -3.77 -14.39
CA ALA A 207 -7.20 -3.00 -14.25
C ALA A 207 -5.94 -3.87 -14.38
N ILE A 208 -5.94 -5.08 -13.80
CA ILE A 208 -4.84 -6.03 -13.96
C ILE A 208 -4.66 -6.39 -15.44
N SER A 209 -5.76 -6.72 -16.13
CA SER A 209 -5.70 -7.02 -17.57
C SER A 209 -5.16 -5.85 -18.38
N ASP A 210 -5.61 -4.63 -18.08
CA ASP A 210 -5.17 -3.42 -18.79
C ASP A 210 -3.66 -3.20 -18.63
N VAL A 211 -3.11 -3.41 -17.42
CA VAL A 211 -1.66 -3.34 -17.18
C VAL A 211 -0.93 -4.46 -17.91
N LEU A 212 -1.41 -5.70 -17.80
CA LEU A 212 -0.74 -6.86 -18.42
C LEU A 212 -0.62 -6.72 -19.94
N PHE A 213 -1.61 -6.12 -20.62
CA PHE A 213 -1.59 -5.93 -22.07
C PHE A 213 -1.13 -4.54 -22.52
N GLY A 214 -0.72 -3.66 -21.60
CA GLY A 214 -0.24 -2.32 -21.94
C GLY A 214 -1.32 -1.33 -22.35
N ASP A 215 -2.60 -1.65 -22.14
CA ASP A 215 -3.69 -0.67 -22.30
C ASP A 215 -3.56 0.47 -21.28
N VAL A 216 -2.85 0.23 -20.17
CA VAL A 216 -2.45 1.24 -19.19
C VAL A 216 -1.01 1.01 -18.74
N ASN A 217 -0.23 2.09 -18.69
CA ASN A 217 1.10 2.11 -18.09
C ASN A 217 0.99 2.07 -16.54
N PRO A 218 1.59 1.07 -15.86
CA PRO A 218 1.55 0.99 -14.40
C PRO A 218 2.31 2.16 -13.76
N SER A 219 1.76 2.65 -12.66
CA SER A 219 2.23 3.89 -12.01
C SER A 219 1.97 3.91 -10.50
N GLY A 220 1.52 2.78 -9.95
CA GLY A 220 1.46 2.61 -8.50
C GLY A 220 2.88 2.56 -7.92
N LYS A 221 3.01 3.04 -6.68
CA LYS A 221 4.23 2.95 -5.87
C LYS A 221 3.87 2.30 -4.54
N LEU A 222 4.78 1.50 -3.99
CA LEU A 222 4.56 0.80 -2.73
C LEU A 222 4.31 1.78 -1.56
N PRO A 223 3.15 1.74 -0.89
CA PRO A 223 2.89 2.57 0.29
C PRO A 223 3.50 1.95 1.57
N VAL A 224 4.13 0.79 1.46
CA VAL A 224 4.67 -0.01 2.57
C VAL A 224 5.97 -0.69 2.13
N THR A 225 6.88 -0.88 3.07
CA THR A 225 8.12 -1.63 2.82
C THR A 225 7.81 -3.13 2.70
N MET A 226 8.27 -3.78 1.63
CA MET A 226 8.27 -5.24 1.53
C MET A 226 9.54 -5.79 2.17
N TYR A 227 9.39 -6.33 3.39
CA TYR A 227 10.48 -6.96 4.12
C TYR A 227 10.77 -8.36 3.58
N ARG A 228 11.97 -8.84 3.88
CA ARG A 228 12.28 -10.28 3.81
C ARG A 228 11.46 -11.02 4.86
N SER A 229 11.13 -12.29 4.60
CA SER A 229 10.32 -13.11 5.50
C SER A 229 10.90 -13.23 6.90
N ASP A 230 12.23 -13.29 7.03
CA ASP A 230 12.96 -13.38 8.30
C ASP A 230 12.81 -12.14 9.21
N TYR A 231 12.26 -11.02 8.72
CA TYR A 231 12.08 -9.80 9.50
C TYR A 231 11.26 -10.03 10.78
N ILE A 232 10.18 -10.82 10.70
CA ILE A 232 9.28 -11.03 11.83
C ILE A 232 9.91 -11.86 12.96
N ASP A 233 10.95 -12.64 12.66
CA ASP A 233 11.69 -13.41 13.66
C ASP A 233 12.61 -12.51 14.50
N THR A 234 12.91 -11.32 13.98
CA THR A 234 13.84 -10.35 14.60
C THR A 234 13.13 -9.25 15.39
N VAL A 235 11.81 -9.17 15.30
CA VAL A 235 11.01 -8.08 15.90
C VAL A 235 9.84 -8.67 16.69
N ASP A 236 9.71 -8.30 17.96
CA ASP A 236 8.48 -8.58 18.71
C ASP A 236 7.31 -7.75 18.14
N MET A 237 6.38 -8.39 17.43
CA MET A 237 5.23 -7.71 16.82
C MET A 237 4.31 -6.97 17.80
N LYS A 238 4.41 -7.25 19.10
CA LYS A 238 3.65 -6.52 20.15
C LYS A 238 4.37 -5.26 20.63
N SER A 239 5.65 -5.11 20.33
CA SER A 239 6.43 -3.94 20.69
C SER A 239 6.08 -2.77 19.78
N MET A 240 5.61 -1.67 20.36
CA MET A 240 5.34 -0.42 19.62
C MET A 240 6.61 0.42 19.38
N SER A 241 7.80 -0.07 19.78
CA SER A 241 9.05 0.62 19.46
C SER A 241 9.29 0.60 17.96
N MET A 242 9.46 1.80 17.39
CA MET A 242 9.75 1.97 15.97
C MET A 242 11.24 1.86 15.66
N THR A 243 12.11 2.05 16.65
CA THR A 243 13.56 2.21 16.48
C THR A 243 14.39 1.09 17.08
N MET A 244 13.79 0.24 17.92
CA MET A 244 14.46 -0.98 18.39
C MET A 244 14.91 -1.82 17.20
N TYR A 245 16.19 -2.17 17.15
CA TYR A 245 16.80 -2.89 16.05
C TYR A 245 16.00 -4.16 15.69
N PRO A 246 15.76 -4.44 14.39
CA PRO A 246 16.26 -3.73 13.20
C PRO A 246 15.52 -2.44 12.82
N GLY A 247 14.55 -1.99 13.61
CA GLY A 247 13.70 -0.83 13.32
C GLY A 247 12.49 -1.19 12.45
N ARG A 248 11.48 -0.33 12.44
CA ARG A 248 10.23 -0.52 11.71
C ARG A 248 10.01 0.58 10.68
N THR A 249 9.33 0.24 9.59
CA THR A 249 9.02 1.14 8.45
C THR A 249 10.28 1.62 7.72
N TYR A 250 10.11 2.25 6.56
CA TYR A 250 11.22 2.89 5.85
C TYR A 250 11.96 3.93 6.72
N ARG A 251 11.26 4.54 7.68
CA ARG A 251 11.81 5.60 8.55
C ARG A 251 12.93 5.09 9.46
N TYR A 252 12.92 3.83 9.88
CA TYR A 252 13.85 3.34 10.90
C TYR A 252 14.45 1.97 10.62
N PHE A 253 13.91 1.21 9.67
CA PHE A 253 14.45 -0.10 9.31
C PHE A 253 15.90 0.01 8.81
N LYS A 254 16.81 -0.76 9.41
CA LYS A 254 18.24 -0.78 9.10
C LYS A 254 18.67 -1.98 8.27
N GLY A 255 17.75 -2.90 7.97
CA GLY A 255 17.99 -4.01 7.04
C GLY A 255 17.76 -3.60 5.59
N THR A 256 17.95 -4.57 4.68
CA THR A 256 17.69 -4.38 3.25
C THR A 256 16.28 -4.86 2.93
N PRO A 257 15.36 -4.00 2.46
CA PRO A 257 14.05 -4.42 2.02
C PRO A 257 14.15 -5.21 0.71
N VAL A 258 13.19 -6.10 0.45
CA VAL A 258 13.08 -6.74 -0.86
C VAL A 258 12.64 -5.71 -1.90
N PHE A 259 11.62 -4.92 -1.55
CA PHE A 259 11.25 -3.69 -2.26
C PHE A 259 11.02 -2.56 -1.25
N PRO A 260 11.67 -1.40 -1.40
CA PRO A 260 11.54 -0.28 -0.47
C PRO A 260 10.18 0.41 -0.59
N PHE A 261 9.85 1.22 0.42
CA PHE A 261 8.73 2.16 0.31
C PHE A 261 8.94 3.09 -0.89
N GLY A 262 7.88 3.38 -1.63
CA GLY A 262 7.93 4.21 -2.83
C GLY A 262 8.40 3.49 -4.10
N TRP A 263 8.76 2.20 -4.04
CA TRP A 263 9.16 1.44 -5.22
C TRP A 263 8.00 1.17 -6.17
N GLY A 264 8.23 1.29 -7.48
CA GLY A 264 7.29 0.90 -8.52
C GLY A 264 7.77 1.36 -9.90
N LEU A 265 7.76 0.43 -10.85
CA LEU A 265 8.23 0.63 -12.22
C LEU A 265 7.10 1.12 -13.14
N SER A 266 7.50 1.67 -14.28
CA SER A 266 6.64 2.09 -15.39
C SER A 266 7.07 1.37 -16.67
N TYR A 267 6.22 1.39 -17.70
CA TYR A 267 6.61 1.01 -19.07
C TYR A 267 7.38 2.12 -19.82
N THR A 268 7.51 3.31 -19.21
CA THR A 268 8.38 4.37 -19.72
C THR A 268 9.46 4.73 -18.69
N THR A 269 10.41 5.57 -19.09
CA THR A 269 11.52 6.02 -18.24
C THR A 269 11.38 7.50 -17.93
N PHE A 270 11.54 7.87 -16.66
CA PHE A 270 11.52 9.25 -16.21
C PHE A 270 12.88 9.64 -15.62
N SER A 271 13.34 10.86 -15.90
CA SER A 271 14.50 11.45 -15.23
C SER A 271 14.12 12.65 -14.37
N LEU A 272 14.93 12.90 -13.35
CA LEU A 272 14.82 14.07 -12.48
C LEU A 272 16.07 14.95 -12.65
N SER A 273 15.88 16.24 -12.89
CA SER A 273 16.98 17.20 -12.93
C SER A 273 16.72 18.44 -12.08
N ASN A 274 17.79 19.03 -11.55
CA ASN A 274 17.69 20.27 -10.77
C ASN A 274 17.20 21.41 -11.67
N ASN A 275 16.11 22.07 -11.27
CA ASN A 275 15.54 23.23 -11.95
C ASN A 275 15.56 24.48 -11.06
N THR A 276 16.30 24.43 -9.96
CA THR A 276 16.51 25.57 -9.08
C THR A 276 17.63 26.43 -9.67
N ASP A 277 17.44 27.76 -9.77
CA ASP A 277 18.49 28.73 -10.14
C ASP A 277 19.57 28.81 -9.04
N VAL A 278 20.32 27.73 -8.86
CA VAL A 278 21.47 27.66 -7.98
C VAL A 278 22.59 27.04 -8.81
N ASP A 279 23.50 27.88 -9.27
CA ASP A 279 24.77 27.50 -9.89
C ASP A 279 25.47 26.49 -8.97
N THR A 280 25.36 25.20 -9.27
CA THR A 280 25.87 24.11 -8.43
C THR A 280 27.07 23.46 -9.10
N GLU A 281 28.18 24.21 -9.16
CA GLU A 281 29.52 23.60 -9.19
C GLU A 281 30.09 23.36 -7.77
N ASP A 282 29.45 23.88 -6.72
CA ASP A 282 29.90 23.67 -5.33
C ASP A 282 28.93 22.79 -4.53
N VAL A 283 29.33 21.53 -4.36
CA VAL A 283 28.78 20.60 -3.35
C VAL A 283 29.22 21.11 -1.97
N GLY A 284 28.48 22.07 -1.41
CA GLY A 284 28.80 22.61 -0.08
C GLY A 284 28.01 23.84 0.38
N GLU A 285 27.34 24.57 -0.51
CA GLU A 285 26.51 25.72 -0.12
C GLU A 285 25.03 25.33 0.04
N SER A 286 24.40 25.82 1.12
CA SER A 286 22.99 25.57 1.43
C SER A 286 22.09 26.02 0.29
N THR A 287 21.25 25.12 -0.23
CA THR A 287 20.27 25.38 -1.30
C THR A 287 19.08 26.24 -0.86
N GLY A 288 18.92 26.47 0.45
CA GLY A 288 17.93 27.40 0.99
C GLY A 288 17.99 27.50 2.52
N VAL A 289 17.55 28.63 3.06
CA VAL A 289 17.39 28.84 4.51
C VAL A 289 15.91 28.90 4.85
N VAL A 290 15.49 28.20 5.90
CA VAL A 290 14.12 28.25 6.41
C VAL A 290 14.08 28.76 7.85
N SER A 291 13.02 29.50 8.17
CA SER A 291 12.73 30.02 9.51
C SER A 291 11.22 30.24 9.66
N ASN A 292 10.77 30.75 10.80
CA ASN A 292 9.36 31.10 11.01
C ASN A 292 8.81 32.15 10.01
N ALA A 293 9.68 32.93 9.36
CA ALA A 293 9.33 33.96 8.39
C ALA A 293 9.72 33.63 6.95
N LEU A 294 10.48 32.55 6.73
CA LEU A 294 11.08 32.23 5.44
C LEU A 294 10.90 30.76 5.09
N ASN A 295 10.34 30.50 3.91
CA ASN A 295 10.22 29.17 3.32
C ASN A 295 11.21 29.03 2.17
N ALA A 296 11.65 27.80 1.92
CA ALA A 296 12.42 27.43 0.74
C ALA A 296 11.50 26.69 -0.25
N THR A 297 11.77 26.84 -1.55
CA THR A 297 11.09 26.09 -2.60
C THR A 297 12.15 25.37 -3.41
N ILE A 298 12.03 24.04 -3.49
CA ILE A 298 12.90 23.21 -4.33
C ILE A 298 12.13 22.89 -5.61
N SER A 299 12.73 23.23 -6.76
CA SER A 299 12.15 22.96 -8.08
C SER A 299 12.94 21.87 -8.79
N VAL A 300 12.24 20.82 -9.22
CA VAL A 300 12.83 19.70 -9.96
C VAL A 300 12.06 19.54 -11.27
N LEU A 301 12.79 19.45 -12.38
CA LEU A 301 12.20 19.11 -13.67
C LEU A 301 12.05 17.59 -13.76
N VAL A 302 10.84 17.14 -14.10
CA VAL A 302 10.55 15.74 -14.39
C VAL A 302 10.34 15.62 -15.88
N SER A 303 11.06 14.69 -16.51
CA SER A 303 11.02 14.45 -17.95
C SER A 303 10.61 13.01 -18.23
N ASN A 304 9.74 12.80 -19.21
CA ASN A 304 9.47 11.47 -19.76
C ASN A 304 10.42 11.24 -20.95
N ASP A 305 11.44 10.43 -20.72
CA ASP A 305 12.51 10.16 -21.69
C ASP A 305 12.27 8.88 -22.50
N GLY A 306 11.18 8.16 -22.23
CA GLY A 306 10.82 6.95 -22.96
C GLY A 306 9.83 7.21 -24.09
N GLU A 307 9.26 6.12 -24.62
CA GLU A 307 8.41 6.14 -25.83
C GLU A 307 6.91 6.08 -25.53
N GLU A 308 6.54 5.82 -24.27
CA GLU A 308 5.15 5.65 -23.84
C GLU A 308 4.70 6.79 -22.93
N GLU A 309 3.41 7.16 -23.01
CA GLU A 309 2.80 8.04 -22.01
C GLU A 309 2.80 7.33 -20.65
N GLY A 310 3.00 8.09 -19.57
CA GLY A 310 2.98 7.52 -18.23
C GLY A 310 2.70 8.54 -17.13
N ASP A 311 2.23 8.01 -16.01
CA ASP A 311 2.15 8.74 -14.75
C ASP A 311 3.40 8.44 -13.92
N GLU A 312 4.06 9.47 -13.40
CA GLU A 312 5.15 9.34 -12.43
C GLU A 312 4.74 9.94 -11.08
N VAL A 313 5.24 9.34 -10.00
CA VAL A 313 5.07 9.82 -8.62
C VAL A 313 6.44 10.16 -8.04
N VAL A 314 6.64 11.45 -7.75
CA VAL A 314 7.87 11.97 -7.17
C VAL A 314 7.63 12.28 -5.69
N PHE A 315 8.47 11.71 -4.84
CA PHE A 315 8.43 11.84 -3.39
C PHE A 315 9.49 12.84 -2.92
N ALA A 316 9.14 13.58 -1.86
CA ALA A 316 10.04 14.48 -1.17
C ALA A 316 10.18 14.05 0.30
N PHE A 317 11.41 13.68 0.68
CA PHE A 317 11.77 13.28 2.03
C PHE A 317 12.76 14.27 2.66
N PHE A 318 12.89 14.22 3.98
CA PHE A 318 13.96 14.90 4.68
C PHE A 318 14.64 13.99 5.71
N ARG A 319 15.88 14.33 6.08
CA ARG A 319 16.55 13.81 7.27
C ARG A 319 17.50 14.86 7.88
N PRO A 320 17.69 14.87 9.21
CA PRO A 320 18.64 15.76 9.86
C PRO A 320 20.09 15.38 9.52
N LEU A 321 20.96 16.38 9.30
CA LEU A 321 22.40 16.19 9.10
C LEU A 321 23.20 16.67 10.32
N THR A 322 23.06 17.96 10.65
CA THR A 322 23.79 18.60 11.77
C THR A 322 22.88 19.08 12.89
N ALA A 323 21.56 18.99 12.72
CA ALA A 323 20.60 19.30 13.76
C ALA A 323 20.84 18.43 15.00
N ASN A 324 20.80 19.08 16.18
CA ASN A 324 21.02 18.40 17.46
C ASN A 324 19.80 17.54 17.83
N THR A 325 19.78 16.30 17.33
CA THR A 325 18.69 15.35 17.52
C THR A 325 18.98 14.35 18.64
N SER A 326 17.93 13.85 19.28
CA SER A 326 17.98 12.81 20.29
C SER A 326 16.89 11.75 20.05
N GLY A 327 16.89 10.69 20.87
CA GLY A 327 15.90 9.61 20.81
C GLY A 327 15.65 9.06 19.40
N SER A 328 14.38 8.93 19.03
CA SER A 328 13.97 8.40 17.72
C SER A 328 14.37 9.31 16.55
N ALA A 329 14.46 10.61 16.75
CA ALA A 329 14.83 11.56 15.70
C ALA A 329 16.27 11.36 15.22
N ALA A 330 17.19 10.99 16.13
CA ALA A 330 18.58 10.68 15.80
C ALA A 330 18.76 9.38 14.99
N LEU A 331 17.75 8.50 14.98
CA LEU A 331 17.79 7.21 14.27
C LEU A 331 17.04 7.22 12.94
N LEU A 332 16.43 8.35 12.58
CA LEU A 332 15.64 8.53 11.36
C LEU A 332 16.49 8.31 10.11
N ASN A 333 16.05 7.40 9.24
CA ASN A 333 16.61 7.23 7.90
C ASN A 333 16.21 8.42 7.03
N GLU A 334 14.91 8.59 6.84
CA GLU A 334 14.28 9.68 6.08
C GLU A 334 12.78 9.72 6.40
N GLN A 335 12.14 10.86 6.20
CA GLN A 335 10.71 11.06 6.44
C GLN A 335 10.06 11.78 5.27
N LEU A 336 9.01 11.18 4.72
CA LEU A 336 8.19 11.77 3.66
C LEU A 336 7.49 13.00 4.21
N PHE A 337 7.59 14.12 3.50
CA PHE A 337 6.84 15.32 3.82
C PHE A 337 5.93 15.78 2.68
N ASP A 338 6.20 15.36 1.44
CA ASP A 338 5.38 15.70 0.30
C ASP A 338 5.52 14.69 -0.84
N TYR A 339 4.55 14.64 -1.74
CA TYR A 339 4.66 13.91 -3.00
C TYR A 339 3.79 14.56 -4.08
N ARG A 340 4.14 14.31 -5.34
CA ARG A 340 3.42 14.81 -6.51
C ARG A 340 3.27 13.70 -7.52
N ARG A 341 2.11 13.66 -8.19
CA ARG A 341 1.85 12.79 -9.32
C ARG A 341 1.66 13.63 -10.56
N VAL A 342 2.27 13.23 -11.66
CA VAL A 342 2.15 13.93 -12.95
C VAL A 342 2.02 12.93 -14.09
N SER A 343 1.26 13.30 -15.12
CA SER A 343 1.09 12.54 -16.36
C SER A 343 1.90 13.26 -17.43
N LEU A 344 2.74 12.52 -18.16
CA LEU A 344 3.62 13.08 -19.18
C LEU A 344 3.58 12.26 -20.46
N SER A 345 3.41 12.96 -21.58
CA SER A 345 3.64 12.39 -22.91
C SER A 345 5.14 12.15 -23.14
N PRO A 346 5.54 11.30 -24.11
CA PRO A 346 6.93 11.15 -24.52
C PRO A 346 7.59 12.51 -24.84
N ALA A 347 8.82 12.72 -24.36
CA ALA A 347 9.59 13.96 -24.48
C ALA A 347 8.98 15.20 -23.79
N GLU A 348 7.90 15.05 -23.02
CA GLU A 348 7.35 16.13 -22.20
C GLU A 348 8.20 16.33 -20.93
N SER A 349 8.30 17.57 -20.46
CA SER A 349 8.97 17.90 -19.20
C SER A 349 8.20 18.97 -18.44
N VAL A 350 8.07 18.80 -17.13
CA VAL A 350 7.32 19.73 -16.27
C VAL A 350 8.06 20.00 -14.96
N PRO A 351 8.06 21.25 -14.46
CA PRO A 351 8.64 21.56 -13.17
C PRO A 351 7.67 21.15 -12.04
N LEU A 352 8.21 20.46 -11.03
CA LEU A 352 7.55 20.18 -9.77
C LEU A 352 8.19 21.00 -8.65
N ASN A 353 7.35 21.68 -7.87
CA ASN A 353 7.78 22.54 -6.78
C ASN A 353 7.39 21.95 -5.42
N PHE A 354 8.38 21.85 -4.52
CA PHE A 354 8.23 21.35 -3.17
C PHE A 354 8.57 22.46 -2.17
N THR A 355 7.59 22.85 -1.35
CA THR A 355 7.76 23.90 -0.35
C THR A 355 8.27 23.30 0.95
N VAL A 356 9.43 23.75 1.39
CA VAL A 356 10.04 23.39 2.66
C VAL A 356 9.85 24.53 3.65
N GLN A 357 9.16 24.24 4.74
CA GLN A 357 8.92 25.16 5.85
C GLN A 357 9.62 24.63 7.10
N GLN A 358 9.78 25.48 8.11
CA GLN A 358 10.29 25.05 9.41
C GLN A 358 9.45 23.89 10.01
N SER A 359 8.13 23.93 9.84
CA SER A 359 7.21 22.87 10.27
C SER A 359 7.30 21.59 9.45
N THR A 360 7.74 21.67 8.19
CA THR A 360 8.00 20.51 7.32
C THR A 360 9.09 19.62 7.92
N LEU A 361 10.14 20.23 8.47
CA LEU A 361 11.34 19.55 9.00
C LEU A 361 11.26 19.26 10.51
N ALA A 362 10.09 19.47 11.11
CA ALA A 362 9.89 19.28 12.53
C ALA A 362 9.99 17.80 12.92
N LEU A 363 10.60 17.56 14.07
CA LEU A 363 10.86 16.24 14.64
C LEU A 363 10.16 16.12 16.00
N VAL A 364 9.99 14.90 16.49
CA VAL A 364 9.42 14.66 17.82
C VAL A 364 10.56 14.46 18.82
N ASP A 365 10.58 15.25 19.89
CA ASP A 365 11.53 15.12 20.98
C ASP A 365 11.16 13.99 21.97
N GLU A 366 11.97 13.79 23.00
CA GLU A 366 11.77 12.72 23.99
C GLU A 366 10.56 12.95 24.91
N ASP A 367 10.10 14.19 25.04
CA ASP A 367 8.89 14.56 25.79
C ASP A 367 7.61 14.42 24.92
N GLY A 368 7.78 14.09 23.64
CA GLY A 368 6.71 13.94 22.66
C GLY A 368 6.28 15.25 21.98
N ASN A 369 7.00 16.36 22.22
CA ASN A 369 6.71 17.63 21.57
C ASN A 369 7.13 17.57 20.11
N LEU A 370 6.39 18.26 19.25
CA LEU A 370 6.83 18.54 17.89
C LEU A 370 7.74 19.78 17.93
N VAL A 371 9.01 19.61 17.60
CA VAL A 371 10.05 20.64 17.70
C VAL A 371 10.68 20.92 16.34
N SER A 372 11.00 22.19 16.12
CA SER A 372 11.94 22.60 15.09
C SER A 372 13.33 22.69 15.71
N LEU A 373 14.31 22.02 15.12
CA LEU A 373 15.70 22.03 15.57
C LEU A 373 16.53 22.81 14.54
N PRO A 374 17.33 23.80 14.95
CA PRO A 374 18.22 24.49 14.03
C PRO A 374 19.34 23.56 13.56
N GLY A 375 19.82 23.80 12.35
CA GLY A 375 20.89 23.03 11.70
C GLY A 375 20.53 22.61 10.27
N ALA A 376 21.42 21.85 9.65
CA ALA A 376 21.30 21.40 8.28
C ALA A 376 20.45 20.13 8.18
N TYR A 377 19.61 20.09 7.17
CA TYR A 377 18.78 18.95 6.78
C TYR A 377 19.03 18.60 5.32
N GLU A 378 19.10 17.32 5.02
CA GLU A 378 19.08 16.84 3.65
C GLU A 378 17.63 16.71 3.19
N ILE A 379 17.30 17.31 2.04
CA ILE A 379 16.06 17.11 1.32
C ILE A 379 16.32 16.17 0.16
N ILE A 380 15.52 15.12 0.04
CA ILE A 380 15.67 14.06 -0.94
C ILE A 380 14.46 14.09 -1.84
N ILE A 381 14.66 14.28 -3.14
CA ILE A 381 13.60 14.18 -4.16
C ILE A 381 13.88 12.93 -5.00
N THR A 382 12.92 12.01 -5.07
CA THR A 382 13.12 10.70 -5.72
C THR A 382 11.84 10.14 -6.31
N ASN A 383 11.95 9.34 -7.37
CA ASN A 383 10.82 8.54 -7.88
C ASN A 383 10.73 7.13 -7.24
N GLY A 384 11.56 6.88 -6.20
CA GLY A 384 11.58 5.65 -5.42
C GLY A 384 12.34 4.48 -6.06
N VAL A 385 12.86 4.65 -7.28
CA VAL A 385 13.55 3.57 -8.02
C VAL A 385 14.93 4.02 -8.50
N HIS A 386 15.01 4.75 -9.61
CA HIS A 386 16.27 5.07 -10.31
C HIS A 386 16.78 6.47 -10.01
N GLU A 387 15.87 7.42 -9.76
CA GLU A 387 16.20 8.83 -9.68
C GLU A 387 16.22 9.30 -8.22
N ARG A 388 17.30 9.98 -7.81
CA ARG A 388 17.42 10.57 -6.47
C ARG A 388 18.29 11.82 -6.52
N LEU A 389 17.68 12.97 -6.22
CA LEU A 389 18.35 14.24 -6.05
C LEU A 389 18.39 14.61 -4.56
N THR A 390 19.49 15.21 -4.13
CA THR A 390 19.68 15.66 -2.74
C THR A 390 20.02 17.13 -2.69
N PHE A 391 19.35 17.85 -1.78
CA PHE A 391 19.53 19.28 -1.52
C PHE A 391 19.81 19.48 -0.04
N THR A 392 20.46 20.58 0.33
CA THR A 392 20.69 20.90 1.75
C THR A 392 19.92 22.16 2.12
N VAL A 393 19.08 22.07 3.15
CA VAL A 393 18.32 23.21 3.68
C VAL A 393 18.75 23.47 5.13
N GLU A 394 19.06 24.73 5.43
CA GLU A 394 19.43 25.16 6.78
C GLU A 394 18.20 25.69 7.53
N VAL A 395 17.90 25.13 8.70
CA VAL A 395 16.93 25.69 9.64
C VAL A 395 17.63 26.70 10.53
N ALA A 396 17.33 27.98 10.35
CA ALA A 396 17.94 29.06 11.12
C ALA A 396 17.20 29.34 12.44
N GLY A 397 17.89 30.00 13.38
CA GLY A 397 17.30 30.46 14.64
C GLY A 397 17.64 29.55 15.82
N LYS A 398 16.70 29.44 16.76
CA LYS A 398 16.83 28.59 17.95
C LYS A 398 15.86 27.42 17.85
N GLN A 399 16.07 26.41 18.67
CA GLN A 399 15.07 25.36 18.84
C GLN A 399 13.74 25.98 19.29
N GLU A 400 12.65 25.56 18.65
CA GLU A 400 11.30 26.04 18.90
C GLU A 400 10.36 24.85 19.06
N ILE A 401 9.48 24.91 20.08
CA ILE A 401 8.39 23.94 20.23
C ILE A 401 7.23 24.42 19.37
N LEU A 402 6.93 23.69 18.30
CA LEU A 402 5.82 24.00 17.39
C LEU A 402 4.48 23.46 17.91
N ARG A 403 4.53 22.35 18.65
CA ARG A 403 3.36 21.78 19.34
C ARG A 403 3.81 21.02 20.57
N GLU A 404 3.30 21.41 21.73
CA GLU A 404 3.52 20.69 22.98
C GLU A 404 2.81 19.33 22.97
N SER A 405 3.46 18.33 23.55
CA SER A 405 2.84 17.06 23.87
C SER A 405 1.77 17.30 24.93
N VAL A 406 0.53 16.90 24.64
CA VAL A 406 -0.46 16.78 25.71
C VAL A 406 -0.16 15.48 26.42
N GLN A 407 0.61 15.56 27.51
CA GLN A 407 0.81 14.41 28.39
C GLN A 407 -0.57 13.84 28.75
N PRO A 408 -0.78 12.51 28.66
CA PRO A 408 -1.99 11.94 29.21
C PRO A 408 -2.08 12.36 30.67
N PHE A 409 -3.30 12.72 31.12
CA PHE A 409 -3.59 13.08 32.52
C PHE A 409 -2.69 12.29 33.47
N PRO A 410 -2.09 12.92 34.50
CA PRO A 410 -1.22 12.21 35.42
C PRO A 410 -1.94 10.95 35.88
N MET A 411 -1.41 9.80 35.49
CA MET A 411 -1.81 8.53 36.09
C MET A 411 -1.64 8.75 37.59
N PRO A 412 -2.68 8.57 38.41
CA PRO A 412 -2.57 8.82 39.84
C PRO A 412 -1.34 8.08 40.34
N SER A 413 -0.41 8.85 40.92
CA SER A 413 0.83 8.33 41.48
C SER A 413 0.46 7.17 42.37
N THR A 414 1.01 5.98 42.12
CA THR A 414 0.92 4.83 43.02
C THR A 414 1.80 5.06 44.24
N SER A 415 1.54 6.15 44.94
CA SER A 415 2.10 6.52 46.24
C SER A 415 0.94 7.02 47.12
N GLU A 416 -0.08 6.19 47.27
CA GLU A 416 -0.80 6.15 48.54
C GLU A 416 -0.33 4.89 49.26
N GLU A 417 0.42 5.11 50.33
CA GLU A 417 0.64 4.12 51.37
C GLU A 417 -0.69 3.45 51.70
N ALA A 418 -0.67 2.11 51.75
CA ALA A 418 -1.79 1.32 52.20
C ALA A 418 -2.06 1.64 53.68
N ASP A 419 -2.84 2.70 53.92
CA ASP A 419 -3.36 3.01 55.24
C ASP A 419 -4.53 2.08 55.50
N SER A 420 -4.27 1.08 56.35
CA SER A 420 -5.24 0.09 56.78
C SER A 420 -6.31 0.74 57.65
N SER A 421 -7.40 1.21 57.06
CA SER A 421 -8.68 1.33 57.76
C SER A 421 -9.85 1.24 56.77
N GLY A 422 -10.79 0.35 57.08
CA GLY A 422 -11.79 -0.12 56.13
C GLY A 422 -12.86 0.92 55.76
N SER A 423 -13.25 0.91 54.49
CA SER A 423 -14.61 1.21 54.03
C SER A 423 -14.77 0.67 52.60
N SER A 424 -15.91 0.05 52.33
CA SER A 424 -16.19 -0.78 51.17
C SER A 424 -16.17 -0.01 49.84
N ALA A 425 -15.35 -0.45 48.89
CA ALA A 425 -15.40 -0.03 47.50
C ALA A 425 -16.55 -0.75 46.77
N THR A 426 -17.64 -0.02 46.47
CA THR A 426 -18.65 -0.42 45.49
C THR A 426 -18.67 0.60 44.35
N LEU A 427 -17.76 0.46 43.39
CA LEU A 427 -17.87 0.90 41.98
C LEU A 427 -16.54 0.55 41.28
N PRO A 428 -16.45 -0.55 40.49
CA PRO A 428 -16.65 -0.44 39.04
C PRO A 428 -17.21 -1.72 38.40
N LEU A 429 -18.19 -2.39 39.01
CA LEU A 429 -18.84 -3.58 38.41
C LEU A 429 -20.02 -3.21 37.47
N LEU A 430 -20.68 -2.07 37.70
CA LEU A 430 -21.90 -1.67 36.99
C LEU A 430 -21.65 -1.22 35.54
N VAL A 431 -20.48 -0.65 35.24
CA VAL A 431 -20.13 -0.20 33.88
C VAL A 431 -19.77 -1.40 32.98
N ALA A 432 -19.04 -2.39 33.52
CA ALA A 432 -18.70 -3.62 32.81
C ALA A 432 -19.93 -4.51 32.54
N LEU A 433 -20.87 -4.59 33.48
CA LEU A 433 -22.16 -5.30 33.30
C LEU A 433 -23.07 -4.60 32.29
N GLY A 434 -23.07 -3.26 32.25
CA GLY A 434 -23.85 -2.47 31.29
C GLY A 434 -23.42 -2.71 29.84
N VAL A 435 -22.12 -2.78 29.57
CA VAL A 435 -21.59 -3.03 28.21
C VAL A 435 -21.84 -4.49 27.78
N ALA A 436 -21.67 -5.46 28.68
CA ALA A 436 -21.93 -6.87 28.37
C ALA A 436 -23.42 -7.16 28.05
N LEU A 437 -24.36 -6.51 28.74
CA LEU A 437 -25.80 -6.67 28.49
C LEU A 437 -26.24 -6.09 27.14
N VAL A 438 -25.62 -4.99 26.69
CA VAL A 438 -25.89 -4.41 25.36
C VAL A 438 -25.39 -5.34 24.25
N CYS A 439 -24.19 -5.92 24.39
CA CYS A 439 -23.66 -6.86 23.39
C CYS A 439 -24.49 -8.15 23.28
N VAL A 440 -24.97 -8.70 24.41
CA VAL A 440 -25.84 -9.90 24.41
C VAL A 440 -27.23 -9.58 23.84
N GLY A 441 -27.77 -8.38 24.11
CA GLY A 441 -29.05 -7.92 23.55
C GLY A 441 -29.02 -7.78 22.03
N VAL A 442 -27.95 -7.23 21.46
CA VAL A 442 -27.76 -7.09 20.01
C VAL A 442 -27.59 -8.44 19.33
N ALA A 443 -26.81 -9.36 19.92
CA ALA A 443 -26.62 -10.71 19.39
C ALA A 443 -27.92 -11.55 19.42
N TRP A 444 -28.74 -11.41 20.47
CA TRP A 444 -30.04 -12.10 20.57
C TRP A 444 -31.06 -11.56 19.56
N TRP A 445 -31.06 -10.25 19.31
CA TRP A 445 -31.93 -9.62 18.31
C TRP A 445 -31.60 -10.09 16.87
N TYR A 446 -30.31 -10.18 16.52
CA TYR A 446 -29.88 -10.72 15.24
C TYR A 446 -30.29 -12.19 15.05
N ARG A 447 -30.12 -13.01 16.10
CA ARG A 447 -30.46 -14.45 16.05
C ARG A 447 -31.96 -14.70 15.90
N ARG A 448 -32.82 -13.89 16.53
CA ARG A 448 -34.28 -14.00 16.39
C ARG A 448 -34.79 -13.59 15.00
N ARG A 449 -34.22 -12.54 14.39
CA ARG A 449 -34.58 -12.16 13.01
C ARG A 449 -34.16 -13.20 11.98
N TYR A 450 -33.02 -13.86 12.20
CA TYR A 450 -32.53 -14.91 11.31
C TYR A 450 -33.41 -16.18 11.33
N VAL A 451 -33.95 -16.54 12.51
CA VAL A 451 -34.84 -17.71 12.64
C VAL A 451 -36.27 -17.43 12.14
N ALA A 452 -36.77 -16.20 12.29
CA ALA A 452 -38.12 -15.84 11.85
C ALA A 452 -38.27 -15.80 10.31
N ARG A 453 -37.19 -15.53 9.56
CA ARG A 453 -37.22 -15.50 8.07
C ARG A 453 -37.13 -16.87 7.40
N ARG A 454 -36.92 -17.96 8.13
CA ARG A 454 -36.97 -19.34 7.58
C ARG A 454 -38.34 -20.00 7.70
N LYS A 455 -39.37 -19.29 8.19
CA LYS A 455 -40.73 -19.81 8.36
C LYS A 455 -41.83 -18.96 7.68
N LEU A 456 -41.47 -18.12 6.71
CA LEU A 456 -42.40 -17.44 5.83
C LEU A 456 -41.99 -17.68 4.38
#